data_AF-A0AAP8T419-F1
#
_entry.id   AF-A0AAP8T419-F1
#
_cell.length_a   1.000
_cell.length_b   1.000
_cell.length_c   1.000
_cell.angle_alpha   90.00
_cell.angle_beta   90.00
_cell.angle_gamma   90.00
#
_symmetry.space_group_name_H-M   'P 1'
#
loop_
_entity.id
_entity.type
_entity.pdbx_description
1 polymer ?
#
loop_
_entity_poly.entity_id
_entity_poly.type
_entity_poly.pdbx_seq_one_letter_code
_entity_poly.pdbx_strand_id
1 'polypeptide(L)'
;MFWNREKKIQVELTAPITITQANCTDPQTPTSLAPVTKAIDKDFALKLLIGMALFLQAALFVDGYLELAAYFEQFGISTSELELTNPTILAAGYIHWFTMVMGWVDDMPIVGPFLQWFPFGTVALAYVYMLAHHESNGQSLVVKGLMGSFALFVIFILPTIGVRHGVDRGRHDIREAAGIEVVNGISQVHTIVTKEGESVTGYLVTADTKSAFLLANQTVYKIDNRTNRVTRKILLQAKTKKAL
;
A
#
# COMPACT_ATOMS: atom_id res chain seq x y z
N MET A 1 6.57 51.38 41.25
CA MET A 1 5.90 51.64 42.54
C MET A 1 4.43 51.89 42.25
N PHE A 2 3.42 51.16 42.71
CA PHE A 2 3.24 50.01 43.59
C PHE A 2 1.90 49.38 43.17
N TRP A 3 1.86 48.14 42.67
CA TRP A 3 0.62 47.36 42.67
C TRP A 3 0.59 46.61 44.01
N ASN A 4 -0.14 47.16 44.97
CA ASN A 4 -0.19 46.65 46.33
C ASN A 4 -1.14 45.44 46.39
N ARG A 5 -0.58 44.23 46.50
CA ARG A 5 -1.29 42.93 46.47
C ARG A 5 -2.07 42.60 47.76
N GLU A 6 -2.14 43.52 48.74
CA GLU A 6 -2.72 43.22 50.06
C GLU A 6 -4.13 43.77 50.30
N LYS A 7 -4.75 44.51 49.36
CA LYS A 7 -6.14 44.98 49.55
C LYS A 7 -7.16 43.94 49.09
N LYS A 8 -7.67 43.13 50.03
CA LYS A 8 -8.92 42.38 49.84
C LYS A 8 -10.09 43.35 49.88
N ILE A 9 -10.73 43.58 48.74
CA ILE A 9 -11.97 44.36 48.66
C ILE A 9 -13.11 43.42 49.03
N GLN A 10 -13.73 43.67 50.18
CA GLN A 10 -14.90 42.94 50.66
C GLN A 10 -16.13 43.67 50.11
N VAL A 11 -16.88 43.02 49.23
CA VAL A 11 -18.10 43.57 48.63
C VAL A 11 -19.30 43.00 49.39
N GLU A 12 -19.96 43.84 50.18
CA GLU A 12 -21.24 43.51 50.82
C GLU A 12 -22.38 43.66 49.80
N LEU A 13 -23.12 42.58 49.55
CA LEU A 13 -24.31 42.60 48.71
C LEU A 13 -25.45 43.30 49.47
N THR A 14 -25.68 44.58 49.16
CA THR A 14 -26.63 45.47 49.85
C THR A 14 -28.07 45.38 49.34
N ALA A 15 -28.59 44.17 49.06
CA ALA A 15 -30.02 44.00 48.80
C ALA A 15 -30.49 42.56 49.08
N PRO A 16 -31.52 42.35 49.93
CA PRO A 16 -32.08 41.04 50.17
C PRO A 16 -33.02 40.67 49.01
N ILE A 17 -32.69 39.65 48.22
CA ILE A 17 -33.65 39.04 47.31
C ILE A 17 -34.37 37.95 48.08
N THR A 18 -35.62 38.22 48.44
CA THR A 18 -36.55 37.33 49.11
C THR A 18 -36.79 36.09 48.23
N ILE A 19 -36.30 34.92 48.66
CA ILE A 19 -36.65 33.65 48.02
C ILE A 19 -37.98 33.20 48.62
N THR A 20 -39.07 33.36 47.87
CA THR A 20 -40.34 32.68 48.15
C THR A 20 -40.15 31.18 47.90
N GLN A 21 -39.94 30.41 48.98
CA GLN A 21 -40.10 28.96 48.95
C GLN A 21 -41.58 28.63 48.77
N ALA A 22 -41.94 28.14 47.59
CA ALA A 22 -43.17 27.40 47.40
C ALA A 22 -42.88 25.91 47.58
N ASN A 23 -43.39 25.36 48.69
CA ASN A 23 -43.72 23.96 48.96
C ASN A 23 -42.82 22.85 48.37
N CYS A 24 -42.18 22.13 49.29
CA CYS A 24 -41.65 20.79 49.08
C CYS A 24 -42.75 19.83 48.61
N THR A 25 -42.53 19.06 47.54
CA THR A 25 -42.81 17.61 47.41
C THR A 25 -42.22 17.12 46.08
N ASP A 26 -41.04 16.48 46.14
CA ASP A 26 -40.64 15.29 45.38
C ASP A 26 -39.11 15.12 45.47
N PRO A 27 -38.58 13.90 45.72
CA PRO A 27 -37.14 13.67 45.65
C PRO A 27 -36.73 13.71 44.18
N GLN A 28 -36.24 14.86 43.71
CA GLN A 28 -35.55 14.91 42.42
C GLN A 28 -34.27 14.09 42.53
N THR A 29 -34.33 12.91 41.91
CA THR A 29 -33.21 12.12 41.40
C THR A 29 -32.07 13.04 40.99
N PRO A 30 -30.82 12.79 41.43
CA PRO A 30 -29.70 13.63 41.01
C PRO A 30 -29.67 13.65 39.49
N THR A 31 -29.85 14.85 38.92
CA THR A 31 -29.63 15.12 37.50
C THR A 31 -28.21 14.64 37.19
N SER A 32 -28.12 13.45 36.60
CA SER A 32 -26.90 12.90 36.06
C SER A 32 -26.31 13.97 35.17
N LEU A 33 -25.17 14.53 35.56
CA LEU A 33 -24.30 15.27 34.67
C LEU A 33 -24.10 14.38 33.45
N ALA A 34 -24.75 14.72 32.35
CA ALA A 34 -24.54 14.03 31.09
C ALA A 34 -23.02 14.06 30.86
N PRO A 35 -22.36 12.90 30.71
CA PRO A 35 -20.94 12.89 30.46
C PRO A 35 -20.73 13.73 29.22
N VAL A 36 -19.87 14.75 29.31
CA VAL A 36 -19.42 15.51 28.15
C VAL A 36 -18.66 14.51 27.28
N THR A 37 -19.39 13.84 26.41
CA THR A 37 -18.83 12.99 25.36
C THR A 37 -18.11 13.93 24.41
N LYS A 38 -16.82 14.15 24.68
CA LYS A 38 -15.91 14.81 23.74
C LYS A 38 -15.84 13.89 22.53
N ALA A 39 -16.68 14.16 21.54
CA ALA A 39 -16.79 13.34 20.35
C ALA A 39 -15.43 13.34 19.63
N ILE A 40 -14.98 12.16 19.21
CA ILE A 40 -13.84 12.01 18.30
C ILE A 40 -14.02 13.00 17.14
N ASP A 41 -12.99 13.78 16.86
CA ASP A 41 -12.93 14.58 15.64
C ASP A 41 -12.85 13.62 14.44
N LYS A 42 -14.03 13.31 13.87
CA LYS A 42 -14.18 12.39 12.74
C LYS A 42 -13.37 12.86 11.53
N ASP A 43 -13.19 14.17 11.39
CA ASP A 43 -12.42 14.75 10.30
C ASP A 43 -10.92 14.45 10.48
N PHE A 44 -10.40 14.58 11.69
CA PHE A 44 -9.03 14.17 12.01
C PHE A 44 -8.79 12.67 11.78
N ALA A 45 -9.70 11.82 12.26
CA ALA A 45 -9.61 10.37 12.07
C ALA A 45 -9.61 9.97 10.59
N LEU A 46 -10.48 10.58 9.78
CA LEU A 46 -10.54 10.32 8.34
C LEU A 46 -9.27 10.80 7.62
N LYS A 47 -8.77 11.99 7.95
CA LYS A 47 -7.51 12.53 7.40
C LYS A 47 -6.32 11.64 7.71
N LEU A 48 -6.24 11.12 8.94
CA LEU A 48 -5.19 10.19 9.35
C LEU A 48 -5.25 8.89 8.52
N LEU A 49 -6.44 8.34 8.34
CA LEU A 49 -6.67 7.10 7.58
C LEU A 49 -6.30 7.28 6.10
N ILE A 50 -6.72 8.40 5.48
CA ILE A 50 -6.35 8.76 4.11
C ILE A 50 -4.83 8.97 4.00
N GLY A 51 -4.22 9.68 4.96
CA GLY A 51 -2.77 9.90 4.98
C GLY A 51 -1.98 8.59 5.02
N MET A 52 -2.40 7.64 5.85
CA MET A 52 -1.79 6.30 5.91
C MET A 52 -1.99 5.51 4.61
N ALA A 53 -3.18 5.57 4.01
CA ALA A 53 -3.43 4.93 2.72
C ALA A 53 -2.50 5.49 1.63
N LEU A 54 -2.38 6.83 1.54
CA LEU A 54 -1.48 7.49 0.58
C LEU A 54 -0.02 7.13 0.82
N PHE A 55 0.42 7.11 2.07
CA PHE A 55 1.77 6.69 2.43
C PHE A 55 2.05 5.25 1.97
N LEU A 56 1.11 4.33 2.20
CA LEU A 56 1.25 2.94 1.81
C LEU A 56 1.29 2.76 0.28
N GLN A 57 0.45 3.49 -0.46
CA GLN A 57 0.52 3.51 -1.93
C GLN A 57 1.85 4.08 -2.45
N ALA A 58 2.36 5.15 -1.82
CA ALA A 58 3.65 5.73 -2.17
C ALA A 58 4.81 4.77 -1.89
N ALA A 59 4.77 4.05 -0.77
CA ALA A 59 5.77 3.03 -0.43
C ALA A 59 5.79 1.91 -1.48
N LEU A 60 4.63 1.38 -1.86
CA LEU A 60 4.52 0.38 -2.93
C LEU A 60 5.02 0.90 -4.29
N PHE A 61 4.74 2.16 -4.59
CA PHE A 61 5.21 2.77 -5.83
C PHE A 61 6.74 2.84 -5.88
N VAL A 62 7.37 3.26 -4.78
CA VAL A 62 8.84 3.30 -4.68
C VAL A 62 9.41 1.89 -4.76
N ASP A 63 8.83 0.95 -4.03
CA ASP A 63 9.25 -0.46 -4.02
C ASP A 63 9.18 -1.08 -5.42
N GLY A 64 8.04 -0.96 -6.09
CA GLY A 64 7.87 -1.45 -7.46
C GLY A 64 8.82 -0.79 -8.47
N TYR A 65 9.13 0.50 -8.29
CA TYR A 65 10.12 1.17 -9.15
C TYR A 65 11.53 0.59 -8.93
N LEU A 66 11.93 0.39 -7.66
CA LEU A 66 13.23 -0.15 -7.31
C LEU A 66 13.39 -1.61 -7.75
N GLU A 67 12.36 -2.43 -7.59
CA GLU A 67 12.35 -3.81 -8.07
C GLU A 67 12.54 -3.86 -9.59
N LEU A 68 11.74 -3.11 -10.34
CA LEU A 68 11.86 -3.05 -11.80
C LEU A 68 13.23 -2.51 -12.24
N ALA A 69 13.74 -1.48 -11.54
CA ALA A 69 15.05 -0.92 -11.83
C ALA A 69 16.16 -1.95 -11.64
N ALA A 70 16.18 -2.62 -10.49
CA ALA A 70 17.16 -3.66 -10.19
C ALA A 70 17.06 -4.84 -11.16
N TYR A 71 15.82 -5.26 -11.49
CA TYR A 71 15.56 -6.34 -12.42
C TYR A 71 16.08 -6.04 -13.83
N PHE A 72 15.71 -4.88 -14.40
CA PHE A 72 16.14 -4.49 -15.74
C PHE A 72 17.64 -4.19 -15.83
N GLU A 73 18.25 -3.69 -14.76
CA GLU A 73 19.69 -3.49 -14.69
C GLU A 73 20.47 -4.81 -14.84
N GLN A 74 19.95 -5.95 -14.36
CA GLN A 74 20.57 -7.26 -14.59
C GLN A 74 20.67 -7.62 -16.08
N PHE A 75 19.74 -7.13 -16.90
CA PHE A 75 19.74 -7.29 -18.36
C PHE A 75 20.49 -6.16 -19.08
N GLY A 76 21.08 -5.23 -18.33
CA GLY A 76 21.72 -4.02 -18.86
C GLY A 76 20.73 -3.01 -19.43
N ILE A 77 19.44 -3.12 -19.13
CA ILE A 77 18.38 -2.23 -19.61
C ILE A 77 18.20 -1.11 -18.58
N SER A 78 18.39 0.14 -18.98
CA SER A 78 18.09 1.27 -18.11
C SER A 78 16.58 1.51 -18.05
N THR A 79 16.04 1.83 -16.87
CA THR A 79 14.62 2.20 -16.71
C THR A 79 14.24 3.44 -17.52
N SER A 80 15.20 4.32 -17.82
CA SER A 80 15.00 5.47 -18.70
C SER A 80 14.73 5.09 -20.17
N GLU A 81 15.07 3.86 -20.56
CA GLU A 81 14.78 3.34 -21.89
C GLU A 81 13.37 2.78 -22.01
N LEU A 82 12.65 2.64 -20.89
CA LEU A 82 11.33 2.04 -20.81
C LEU A 82 10.28 3.09 -20.46
N GLU A 83 9.13 3.01 -21.11
CA GLU A 83 7.95 3.78 -20.71
C GLU A 83 7.24 3.13 -19.52
N LEU A 84 7.85 3.26 -18.33
CA LEU A 84 7.25 2.80 -17.08
C LEU A 84 6.11 3.72 -16.66
N THR A 85 4.88 3.28 -16.93
CA THR A 85 3.67 4.00 -16.51
C THR A 85 3.38 3.78 -15.02
N ASN A 86 2.71 4.74 -14.37
CA ASN A 86 2.37 4.64 -12.96
C ASN A 86 1.61 3.34 -12.60
N PRO A 87 0.63 2.87 -13.40
CA PRO A 87 -0.02 1.59 -13.14
C PRO A 87 0.93 0.40 -13.18
N THR A 88 1.89 0.37 -14.11
CA THR A 88 2.89 -0.71 -14.21
C THR A 88 3.77 -0.76 -12.96
N ILE A 89 4.25 0.39 -12.51
CA ILE A 89 5.11 0.51 -11.32
C ILE A 89 4.35 0.03 -10.08
N LEU A 90 3.11 0.50 -9.92
CA LEU A 90 2.29 0.13 -8.77
C LEU A 90 1.93 -1.36 -8.78
N ALA A 91 1.59 -1.92 -9.96
CA ALA A 91 1.31 -3.34 -10.11
C ALA A 91 2.53 -4.20 -9.76
N ALA A 92 3.74 -3.79 -10.18
CA ALA A 92 4.98 -4.46 -9.77
C ALA A 92 5.14 -4.44 -8.25
N GLY A 93 4.99 -3.29 -7.60
CA GLY A 93 5.06 -3.19 -6.14
C GLY A 93 4.05 -4.09 -5.41
N TYR A 94 2.81 -4.16 -5.89
CA TYR A 94 1.82 -5.10 -5.33
C TYR A 94 2.23 -6.55 -5.50
N ILE A 95 2.72 -6.94 -6.68
CA ILE A 95 3.16 -8.30 -6.97
C ILE A 95 4.38 -8.66 -6.11
N HIS A 96 5.35 -7.75 -5.98
CA HIS A 96 6.54 -7.94 -5.16
C HIS A 96 6.19 -8.17 -3.71
N TRP A 97 5.44 -7.23 -3.12
CA TRP A 97 5.00 -7.31 -1.73
C TRP A 97 4.23 -8.60 -1.49
N PHE A 98 3.33 -8.96 -2.40
CA PHE A 98 2.51 -10.16 -2.26
C PHE A 98 3.36 -11.43 -2.32
N THR A 99 4.32 -11.48 -3.23
CA THR A 99 5.23 -12.62 -3.37
C THR A 99 6.12 -12.75 -2.13
N MET A 100 6.61 -11.64 -1.59
CA MET A 100 7.40 -11.62 -0.35
C MET A 100 6.60 -12.15 0.83
N VAL A 101 5.35 -11.68 1.00
CA VAL A 101 4.49 -12.12 2.09
C VAL A 101 4.09 -13.59 1.94
N MET A 102 3.78 -14.05 0.73
CA MET A 102 3.50 -15.46 0.49
C MET A 102 4.74 -16.34 0.73
N GLY A 103 5.94 -15.88 0.35
CA GLY A 103 7.19 -16.59 0.64
C GLY A 103 7.41 -16.77 2.14
N TRP A 104 7.10 -15.76 2.96
CA TRP A 104 7.16 -15.89 4.42
C TRP A 104 6.10 -16.83 5.01
N VAL A 105 4.94 -16.96 4.36
CA VAL A 105 3.92 -17.96 4.72
C VAL A 105 4.42 -19.37 4.44
N ASP A 106 5.10 -19.58 3.31
CA ASP A 106 5.63 -20.89 2.93
C ASP A 106 6.80 -21.31 3.85
N ASP A 107 7.66 -20.36 4.25
CA ASP A 107 8.78 -20.62 5.17
C ASP A 107 8.32 -20.83 6.63
N MET A 108 7.24 -20.18 7.05
CA MET A 108 6.70 -20.24 8.42
C MET A 108 5.18 -20.43 8.43
N PRO A 109 4.64 -21.62 8.16
CA PRO A 109 3.20 -21.84 7.92
C PRO A 109 2.29 -21.48 9.11
N ILE A 110 2.81 -21.51 10.34
CA ILE A 110 2.05 -21.20 11.55
C ILE A 110 1.99 -19.68 11.82
N VAL A 111 3.09 -18.95 11.57
CA VAL A 111 3.23 -17.53 11.94
C VAL A 111 3.08 -16.59 10.74
N GLY A 112 3.50 -17.03 9.57
CA GLY A 112 3.48 -16.27 8.32
C GLY A 112 2.11 -15.67 7.97
N PRO A 113 0.99 -16.39 8.13
CA PRO A 113 -0.34 -15.83 7.88
C PRO A 113 -0.71 -14.66 8.81
N PHE A 114 -0.07 -14.56 9.99
CA PHE A 114 -0.24 -13.43 10.91
C PHE A 114 0.74 -12.29 10.58
N LEU A 115 1.86 -12.58 9.91
CA LEU A 115 2.88 -11.58 9.60
C LEU A 115 2.34 -10.47 8.67
N GLN A 116 1.47 -10.84 7.73
CA GLN A 116 0.79 -9.89 6.83
C GLN A 116 -0.06 -8.85 7.59
N TRP A 117 -0.51 -9.16 8.81
CA TRP A 117 -1.36 -8.27 9.60
C TRP A 117 -0.57 -7.22 10.38
N PHE A 118 0.75 -7.39 10.58
CA PHE A 118 1.58 -6.45 11.36
C PHE A 118 1.51 -4.99 10.88
N PRO A 119 1.66 -4.67 9.58
CA PRO A 119 1.56 -3.28 9.13
C PRO A 119 0.18 -2.68 9.45
N PHE A 120 -0.90 -3.46 9.29
CA PHE A 120 -2.27 -3.01 9.58
C PHE A 120 -2.53 -2.89 11.09
N GLY A 121 -1.99 -3.81 11.89
CA GLY A 121 -2.01 -3.73 13.35
C GLY A 121 -1.26 -2.51 13.87
N THR A 122 -0.15 -2.16 13.24
CA THR A 122 0.61 -0.94 13.54
C THR A 122 -0.23 0.31 13.26
N VAL A 123 -0.96 0.34 12.14
CA VAL A 123 -1.88 1.45 11.84
C VAL A 123 -3.01 1.51 12.87
N ALA A 124 -3.58 0.37 13.29
CA ALA A 124 -4.60 0.34 14.34
C ALA A 124 -4.07 0.92 15.65
N LEU A 125 -2.86 0.52 16.06
CA LEU A 125 -2.20 1.01 17.27
C LEU A 125 -1.85 2.50 17.17
N ALA A 126 -1.33 2.97 16.03
CA ALA A 126 -1.04 4.38 15.80
C ALA A 126 -2.31 5.23 15.86
N TYR A 127 -3.39 4.75 15.26
CA TYR A 127 -4.72 5.35 15.33
C TYR A 127 -5.20 5.42 16.78
N VAL A 128 -5.10 4.31 17.53
CA VAL A 128 -5.50 4.27 18.94
C VAL A 128 -4.65 5.23 19.78
N TYR A 129 -3.33 5.22 19.63
CA TYR A 129 -2.41 6.05 20.39
C TYR A 129 -2.65 7.55 20.16
N MET A 130 -2.82 7.98 18.90
CA MET A 130 -3.02 9.39 18.59
C MET A 130 -4.39 9.92 19.04
N LEU A 131 -5.44 9.10 19.01
CA LEU A 131 -6.79 9.51 19.40
C LEU A 131 -7.11 9.24 20.88
N ALA A 132 -6.42 8.31 21.55
CA ALA A 132 -6.64 7.95 22.95
C ALA A 132 -6.37 9.11 23.92
N HIS A 133 -5.56 10.09 23.52
CA HIS A 133 -5.37 11.31 24.31
C HIS A 133 -6.64 12.18 24.42
N HIS A 134 -7.65 11.95 23.57
CA HIS A 134 -8.84 12.81 23.48
C HIS A 134 -10.17 12.16 23.91
N GLU A 135 -10.25 10.83 24.02
CA GLU A 135 -11.50 10.11 24.30
C GLU A 135 -11.45 9.41 25.66
N SER A 136 -12.53 9.51 26.44
CA SER A 136 -12.63 8.91 27.78
C SER A 136 -12.98 7.41 27.77
N ASN A 137 -13.26 6.82 26.60
CA ASN A 137 -13.78 5.45 26.49
C ASN A 137 -12.94 4.58 25.55
N GLY A 138 -11.85 4.00 26.08
CA GLY A 138 -10.84 3.26 25.31
C GLY A 138 -11.38 2.09 24.48
N GLN A 139 -12.45 1.42 24.91
CA GLN A 139 -13.04 0.30 24.16
C GLN A 139 -13.64 0.72 22.80
N SER A 140 -14.34 1.86 22.74
CA SER A 140 -14.92 2.42 21.50
C SER A 140 -13.84 2.72 20.46
N LEU A 141 -12.69 3.20 20.95
CA LEU A 141 -11.57 3.62 20.14
C LEU A 141 -10.82 2.43 19.55
N VAL A 142 -10.59 1.38 20.35
CA VAL A 142 -10.01 0.11 19.88
C VAL A 142 -10.84 -0.53 18.78
N VAL A 143 -12.18 -0.58 18.95
CA VAL A 143 -13.07 -1.14 17.92
C VAL A 143 -12.99 -0.34 16.62
N LYS A 144 -12.98 1.00 16.68
CA LYS A 144 -12.84 1.86 15.49
C LYS A 144 -11.49 1.71 14.81
N GLY A 145 -10.39 1.62 15.59
CA GLY A 145 -9.05 1.38 15.06
C GLY A 145 -8.92 0.04 14.36
N LEU A 146 -9.51 -1.02 14.93
CA LEU A 146 -9.58 -2.34 14.30
C LEU A 146 -10.40 -2.31 13.01
N MET A 147 -11.54 -1.63 13.00
CA MET A 147 -12.38 -1.53 11.81
C MET A 147 -11.72 -0.74 10.68
N GLY A 148 -11.01 0.35 11.00
CA GLY A 148 -10.22 1.11 10.04
C GLY A 148 -9.03 0.32 9.49
N SER A 149 -8.35 -0.44 10.36
CA SER A 149 -7.27 -1.35 9.98
C SER A 149 -7.75 -2.47 9.05
N PHE A 150 -8.90 -3.06 9.34
CA PHE A 150 -9.54 -4.06 8.48
C PHE A 150 -9.94 -3.46 7.12
N ALA A 151 -10.50 -2.25 7.09
CA ALA A 151 -10.84 -1.58 5.84
C ALA A 151 -9.60 -1.34 4.96
N LEU A 152 -8.49 -0.88 5.55
CA LEU A 152 -7.21 -0.73 4.85
C LEU A 152 -6.67 -2.06 4.35
N PHE A 153 -6.76 -3.11 5.16
CA PHE A 153 -6.35 -4.46 4.77
C PHE A 153 -7.13 -4.94 3.54
N VAL A 154 -8.46 -4.81 3.53
CA VAL A 154 -9.28 -5.22 2.40
C VAL A 154 -8.92 -4.45 1.14
N ILE A 155 -8.79 -3.12 1.22
CA ILE A 155 -8.42 -2.28 0.06
C ILE A 155 -7.04 -2.67 -0.48
N PHE A 156 -6.11 -3.01 0.39
CA PHE A 156 -4.74 -3.36 0.01
C PHE A 156 -4.62 -4.77 -0.59
N ILE A 157 -5.41 -5.73 -0.10
CA ILE A 157 -5.42 -7.11 -0.61
C ILE A 157 -6.24 -7.24 -1.89
N LEU A 158 -7.28 -6.42 -2.08
CA LEU A 158 -8.19 -6.54 -3.23
C LEU A 158 -7.49 -6.60 -4.61
N PRO A 159 -6.45 -5.80 -4.90
CA PRO A 159 -5.68 -5.91 -6.15
C PRO A 159 -5.08 -7.30 -6.41
N THR A 160 -4.67 -8.01 -5.35
CA THR A 160 -4.05 -9.35 -5.48
C THR A 160 -5.03 -10.42 -5.96
N ILE A 161 -6.32 -10.28 -5.59
CA ILE A 161 -7.40 -11.12 -6.11
C ILE A 161 -7.54 -10.90 -7.61
N GLY A 162 -7.44 -9.64 -8.06
CA GLY A 162 -7.44 -9.29 -9.49
C GLY A 162 -6.29 -9.96 -10.25
N VAL A 163 -5.08 -9.98 -9.68
CA VAL A 163 -3.91 -10.66 -10.30
C VAL A 163 -4.16 -12.15 -10.45
N ARG A 164 -4.60 -12.84 -9.39
CA ARG A 164 -4.88 -14.29 -9.44
C ARG A 164 -5.97 -14.62 -10.46
N HIS A 165 -7.06 -13.85 -10.44
CA HIS A 165 -8.15 -14.01 -11.41
C HIS A 165 -7.67 -13.82 -12.85
N GLY A 166 -6.81 -12.83 -13.10
CA GLY A 166 -6.22 -12.60 -14.42
C GLY A 166 -5.35 -13.77 -14.90
N VAL A 167 -4.55 -14.36 -14.02
CA VAL A 167 -3.73 -15.54 -14.32
C VAL A 167 -4.62 -16.75 -14.65
N ASP A 168 -5.62 -17.04 -13.81
CA ASP A 168 -6.52 -18.18 -14.01
C ASP A 168 -7.32 -18.07 -15.29
N ARG A 169 -7.83 -16.86 -15.58
CA ARG A 169 -8.50 -16.55 -16.84
C ARG A 169 -7.57 -16.79 -18.03
N GLY A 170 -6.34 -16.27 -18.00
CA GLY A 170 -5.39 -16.47 -19.08
C GLY A 170 -5.05 -17.94 -19.32
N ARG A 171 -4.92 -18.74 -18.25
CA ARG A 171 -4.70 -20.19 -18.34
C ARG A 171 -5.90 -20.90 -18.96
N HIS A 172 -7.12 -20.50 -18.59
CA HIS A 172 -8.35 -21.05 -19.15
C HIS A 172 -8.47 -20.77 -20.64
N ASP A 173 -8.29 -19.51 -21.04
CA ASP A 173 -8.40 -19.07 -22.44
C ASP A 173 -7.36 -19.78 -23.33
N ILE A 174 -6.15 -20.00 -22.83
CA ILE A 174 -5.10 -20.71 -23.59
C ILE A 174 -5.40 -22.20 -23.71
N ARG A 175 -5.93 -22.82 -22.65
CA ARG A 175 -6.35 -24.22 -22.70
C ARG A 175 -7.50 -24.40 -23.70
N GLU A 176 -8.47 -23.49 -23.71
CA GLU A 176 -9.62 -23.55 -24.62
C GLU A 176 -9.23 -23.26 -26.08
N ALA A 177 -8.48 -22.18 -26.32
CA ALA A 177 -8.17 -21.73 -27.67
C ALA A 177 -7.02 -22.50 -28.33
N ALA A 178 -5.99 -22.89 -27.57
CA ALA A 178 -4.79 -23.53 -28.10
C ALA A 178 -4.66 -25.01 -27.71
N GLY A 179 -5.51 -25.53 -26.81
CA GLY A 179 -5.43 -26.92 -26.35
C GLY A 179 -4.19 -27.24 -25.50
N ILE A 180 -3.46 -26.22 -25.03
CA ILE A 180 -2.22 -26.38 -24.26
C ILE A 180 -2.56 -26.55 -22.78
N GLU A 181 -2.01 -27.58 -22.14
CA GLU A 181 -2.18 -27.79 -20.70
C GLU A 181 -1.19 -26.92 -19.90
N VAL A 182 -1.72 -26.05 -19.04
CA VAL A 182 -0.94 -24.94 -18.42
C VAL A 182 -0.57 -25.24 -16.95
N VAL A 183 -0.48 -26.50 -16.53
CA VAL A 183 -0.31 -26.87 -15.11
C VAL A 183 0.95 -26.24 -14.49
N ASN A 184 2.04 -26.15 -15.26
CA ASN A 184 3.33 -25.60 -14.81
C ASN A 184 3.65 -24.22 -15.42
N GLY A 185 2.63 -23.50 -15.92
CA GLY A 185 2.82 -22.23 -16.63
C GLY A 185 3.12 -22.40 -18.13
N ILE A 186 3.46 -21.29 -18.79
CA ILE A 186 3.66 -21.23 -20.25
C ILE A 186 5.02 -20.63 -20.54
N SER A 187 5.85 -21.35 -21.29
CA SER A 187 7.05 -20.78 -21.89
C SER A 187 6.66 -20.05 -23.17
N GLN A 188 6.83 -18.74 -23.18
CA GLN A 188 6.57 -17.89 -24.35
C GLN A 188 7.88 -17.59 -25.06
N VAL A 189 7.98 -17.98 -26.32
CA VAL A 189 9.11 -17.65 -27.19
C VAL A 189 8.59 -16.73 -28.29
N HIS A 190 9.25 -15.61 -28.47
CA HIS A 190 8.89 -14.59 -29.45
C HIS A 190 9.91 -14.57 -30.57
N THR A 191 9.42 -14.58 -31.80
CA THR A 191 10.23 -14.38 -33.01
C THR A 191 9.88 -13.04 -33.62
N ILE A 192 10.89 -12.17 -33.77
CA ILE A 192 10.76 -10.91 -34.50
C ILE A 192 11.59 -11.01 -35.79
N VAL A 193 10.91 -10.87 -36.92
CA VAL A 193 11.55 -10.79 -38.24
C VAL A 193 11.94 -9.33 -38.49
N THR A 194 13.24 -9.09 -38.58
CA THR A 194 13.78 -7.76 -38.84
C THR A 194 13.58 -7.38 -40.31
N LYS A 195 13.61 -6.08 -40.61
CA LYS A 195 13.56 -5.60 -42.01
C LYS A 195 14.71 -6.10 -42.88
N GLU A 196 15.80 -6.54 -42.26
CA GLU A 196 16.99 -7.08 -42.94
C GLU A 196 16.85 -8.58 -43.26
N GLY A 197 15.71 -9.19 -42.90
CA GLY A 197 15.44 -10.62 -43.10
C GLY A 197 16.02 -11.51 -42.01
N GLU A 198 16.80 -10.97 -41.07
CA GLU A 198 17.24 -11.70 -39.89
C GLU A 198 16.06 -11.94 -38.95
N SER A 199 15.89 -13.16 -38.46
CA SER A 199 14.90 -13.49 -37.42
C SER A 199 15.59 -13.61 -36.08
N VAL A 200 15.11 -12.85 -35.09
CA VAL A 200 15.56 -12.95 -33.70
C VAL A 200 14.50 -13.69 -32.92
N THR A 201 14.85 -14.88 -32.41
CA THR A 201 13.95 -15.72 -31.61
C THR A 201 14.48 -15.84 -30.19
N GLY A 202 13.65 -15.50 -29.20
CA GLY A 202 14.06 -15.52 -27.79
C GLY A 202 12.91 -15.24 -26.83
N TYR A 203 13.23 -15.08 -25.55
CA TYR A 203 12.29 -14.75 -24.50
C TYR A 203 12.06 -13.25 -24.44
N LEU A 204 10.80 -12.81 -24.33
CA LEU A 204 10.50 -11.40 -24.13
C LEU A 204 10.83 -11.01 -22.69
N VAL A 205 11.78 -10.09 -22.52
CA VAL A 205 12.12 -9.51 -21.21
C VAL A 205 11.14 -8.40 -20.87
N THR A 206 10.91 -7.49 -21.82
CA THR A 206 9.94 -6.39 -21.71
C THR A 206 9.66 -5.79 -23.09
N ALA A 207 8.50 -5.16 -23.26
CA ALA A 207 8.16 -4.38 -24.44
C ALA A 207 7.37 -3.14 -24.03
N ASP A 208 7.66 -2.01 -24.67
CA ASP A 208 6.88 -0.78 -24.59
C ASP A 208 6.44 -0.30 -25.98
N THR A 209 5.98 0.94 -26.10
CA THR A 209 5.53 1.47 -27.39
C THR A 209 6.66 1.69 -28.40
N LYS A 210 7.89 1.88 -27.92
CA LYS A 210 9.07 2.26 -28.72
C LYS A 210 9.95 1.07 -29.03
N SER A 211 10.16 0.19 -28.08
CA SER A 211 11.15 -0.89 -28.14
C SER A 211 10.65 -2.18 -27.51
N ALA A 212 11.13 -3.30 -28.05
CA ALA A 212 11.03 -4.61 -27.43
C ALA A 212 12.44 -5.12 -27.08
N PHE A 213 12.55 -5.79 -25.93
CA PHE A 213 13.78 -6.39 -25.46
C PHE A 213 13.62 -7.92 -25.43
N LEU A 214 14.40 -8.61 -26.26
CA LEU A 214 14.41 -10.07 -26.35
C LEU A 214 15.73 -10.62 -25.81
N LEU A 215 15.64 -11.61 -24.93
CA LEU A 215 16.79 -12.42 -24.53
C LEU A 215 16.86 -13.66 -25.42
N ALA A 216 17.89 -13.73 -26.26
CA ALA A 216 18.19 -14.92 -27.05
C ALA A 216 19.58 -15.45 -26.66
N ASN A 217 19.60 -16.68 -26.13
CA ASN A 217 20.79 -17.30 -25.54
C ASN A 217 21.40 -16.43 -24.42
N GLN A 218 22.52 -15.76 -24.67
CA GLN A 218 23.21 -14.87 -23.70
C GLN A 218 23.15 -13.40 -24.13
N THR A 219 22.41 -13.08 -25.20
CA THR A 219 22.37 -11.73 -25.76
C THR A 219 20.99 -11.13 -25.61
N VAL A 220 20.92 -9.93 -25.04
CA VAL A 220 19.71 -9.11 -25.01
C VAL A 220 19.70 -8.20 -26.24
N TYR A 221 18.67 -8.35 -27.07
CA TYR A 221 18.44 -7.57 -28.28
C TYR A 221 17.40 -6.50 -27.99
N LYS A 222 17.77 -5.24 -28.22
CA LYS A 222 16.83 -4.12 -28.26
C LYS A 222 16.37 -3.93 -29.70
N ILE A 223 15.07 -3.99 -29.92
CA ILE A 223 14.45 -3.88 -31.24
C ILE A 223 13.49 -2.70 -31.22
N ASP A 224 13.61 -1.79 -32.19
CA ASP A 224 12.68 -0.67 -32.36
C ASP A 224 11.39 -1.18 -33.00
N ASN A 225 10.25 -0.98 -32.33
CA ASN A 225 8.93 -1.47 -32.77
C ASN A 225 8.44 -0.78 -34.05
N ARG A 226 8.89 0.46 -34.32
CA ARG A 226 8.50 1.20 -35.53
C ARG A 226 9.24 0.70 -36.76
N THR A 227 10.52 0.38 -36.59
CA THR A 227 11.39 0.02 -37.71
C THR A 227 11.68 -1.47 -37.82
N ASN A 228 11.32 -2.27 -36.81
CA ASN A 228 11.71 -3.68 -36.68
C ASN A 228 13.21 -3.89 -36.94
N ARG A 229 14.04 -2.97 -36.45
CA ARG A 229 15.50 -3.05 -36.54
C ARG A 229 16.09 -3.28 -35.17
N VAL A 230 17.14 -4.09 -35.11
CA VAL A 230 17.94 -4.25 -33.90
C VAL A 230 18.77 -2.98 -33.70
N THR A 231 18.52 -2.29 -32.60
CA THR A 231 19.22 -1.03 -32.27
C THR A 231 20.37 -1.24 -31.30
N ARG A 232 20.33 -2.29 -30.47
CA ARG A 232 21.42 -2.64 -29.54
C ARG A 232 21.46 -4.14 -29.28
N LYS A 233 22.67 -4.67 -29.08
CA LYS A 233 22.93 -6.04 -28.62
C LYS A 233 23.77 -5.96 -27.35
N ILE A 234 23.35 -6.66 -26.29
CA ILE A 234 24.04 -6.67 -24.99
C ILE A 234 24.40 -8.12 -24.69
N LEU A 235 25.69 -8.43 -24.61
CA LEU A 235 26.14 -9.77 -24.23
C LEU A 235 26.22 -9.85 -22.70
N LEU A 236 25.44 -10.76 -22.11
CA LEU A 236 25.45 -11.03 -20.67
C LEU A 236 26.61 -11.96 -20.34
N GLN A 237 27.47 -11.54 -19.42
CA GLN A 237 28.59 -12.33 -18.93
C GLN A 237 28.59 -12.35 -17.40
N ALA A 238 28.87 -13.51 -16.81
CA ALA A 238 29.00 -13.62 -15.37
C ALA A 238 30.20 -12.81 -14.89
N LYS A 239 30.00 -11.94 -13.90
CA LYS A 239 31.11 -11.23 -13.25
C LYS A 239 31.96 -12.25 -12.48
N THR A 240 33.24 -12.33 -12.80
CA THR A 240 34.19 -13.18 -12.06
C THR A 240 34.31 -12.67 -10.63
N LYS A 241 34.17 -13.57 -9.66
CA LYS A 241 34.30 -13.24 -8.23
C LYS A 241 35.73 -12.72 -8.00
N LYS A 242 35.88 -11.43 -7.69
CA LYS A 242 37.18 -10.90 -7.24
C LYS A 242 37.55 -11.64 -5.96
N ALA A 243 38.68 -12.35 -5.97
CA ALA A 243 39.28 -12.86 -4.75
C ALA A 243 39.58 -11.65 -3.85
N LEU A 244 39.07 -11.71 -2.63
CA LEU A 244 39.16 -10.66 -1.62
C LEU A 244 40.48 -10.83 -0.84
#